data_AF-A0A8J5CHB5-F1
#
_entry.id   AF-A0A8J5CHB5-F1
#
_cell.length_a   1.000
_cell.length_b   1.000
_cell.length_c   1.000
_cell.angle_alpha   90.00
_cell.angle_beta   90.00
_cell.angle_gamma   90.00
#
_symmetry.space_group_name_H-M   'P 1'
#
loop_
_entity.id
_entity.type
_entity.pdbx_description
1 polymer ?
#
loop_
_entity_poly.entity_id
_entity_poly.type
_entity_poly.pdbx_seq_one_letter_code
_entity_poly.pdbx_strand_id
1 'polypeptide(L)'
;MVHPVITQIFSKEENAGIFFSWISKKINNANALQEFFEWHLQVISEVVKEIENTKKVNFEDKPESEVWAKNFLENYDEKIRNMRKKSNQIFERFHELKKEFNNTIPKEHEYYKKSNEIMQVFLNNQELLVGKIIFSYRETWFLANQIIDSNFKLGSIKNYQNWVEANFSNLKKVKQALEYIENEISK
;
A
#
# COMPACT_ATOMS: atom_id res chain seq x y z
N MET A 1 -13.74 13.94 9.04
CA MET A 1 -13.56 12.67 8.31
C MET A 1 -12.38 11.97 8.95
N VAL A 2 -12.51 10.70 9.36
CA VAL A 2 -11.37 9.95 9.94
C VAL A 2 -10.54 9.45 8.78
N HIS A 3 -9.38 10.05 8.55
CA HIS A 3 -8.49 9.57 7.50
C HIS A 3 -7.82 8.26 7.97
N PRO A 4 -7.84 7.19 7.16
CA PRO A 4 -7.24 5.92 7.54
C PRO A 4 -5.74 6.10 7.75
N VAL A 5 -5.22 5.55 8.84
CA VAL A 5 -3.79 5.55 9.13
C VAL A 5 -3.22 4.26 8.60
N ILE A 6 -2.23 4.36 7.71
CA ILE A 6 -1.36 3.23 7.37
C ILE A 6 -0.47 3.00 8.59
N THR A 7 -0.87 2.07 9.46
CA THR A 7 -0.06 1.68 10.62
C THR A 7 1.10 0.78 10.18
N GLN A 8 2.20 0.80 10.92
CA GLN A 8 3.32 -0.10 10.70
C GLN A 8 2.83 -1.56 10.69
N ILE A 9 3.28 -2.29 9.68
CA ILE A 9 2.68 -3.55 9.24
C ILE A 9 3.32 -4.73 9.95
N PHE A 10 4.65 -4.77 9.99
CA PHE A 10 5.39 -5.77 10.75
C PHE A 10 6.09 -5.08 11.90
N SER A 11 5.68 -5.34 13.13
CA SER A 11 6.35 -4.82 14.34
C SER A 11 7.77 -5.39 14.52
N LYS A 12 8.09 -6.48 13.80
CA LYS A 12 9.41 -7.10 13.67
C LYS A 12 9.60 -7.67 12.26
N GLU A 13 10.17 -6.88 11.36
CA GLU A 13 10.37 -7.23 9.93
C GLU A 13 11.15 -8.55 9.75
N GLU A 14 12.16 -8.79 10.58
CA GLU A 14 12.96 -10.03 10.58
C GLU A 14 12.11 -11.29 10.82
N ASN A 15 11.12 -11.23 11.71
CA ASN A 15 10.25 -12.36 11.99
C ASN A 15 9.32 -12.68 10.82
N ALA A 16 8.88 -11.65 10.08
CA ALA A 16 8.08 -11.81 8.88
C ALA A 16 8.92 -12.40 7.73
N GLY A 17 10.15 -11.91 7.54
CA GLY A 17 11.09 -12.45 6.57
C GLY A 17 11.39 -13.93 6.79
N ILE A 18 11.72 -14.33 8.03
CA ILE A 18 11.97 -15.75 8.39
C ILE A 18 10.73 -16.61 8.09
N PHE A 19 9.54 -16.12 8.41
CA PHE A 19 8.31 -16.85 8.14
C PHE A 19 8.08 -17.03 6.63
N PHE A 20 8.20 -15.95 5.84
CA PHE A 20 7.95 -15.98 4.41
C PHE A 20 9.01 -16.79 3.65
N SER A 21 10.27 -16.74 4.06
CA SER A 21 11.35 -17.59 3.51
C SER A 21 11.14 -19.07 3.83
N TRP A 22 10.59 -19.39 5.02
CA TRP A 22 10.27 -20.77 5.37
C TRP A 22 9.06 -21.29 4.59
N ILE A 23 7.96 -20.52 4.57
CA ILE A 23 6.70 -20.97 3.95
C ILE A 23 6.83 -21.04 2.42
N SER A 24 7.63 -20.17 1.78
CA SER A 24 7.88 -20.22 0.33
C SER A 24 8.48 -21.56 -0.11
N LYS A 25 9.28 -22.21 0.74
CA LYS A 25 9.89 -23.53 0.51
C LYS A 25 8.94 -24.70 0.78
N LYS A 26 7.75 -24.43 1.32
CA LYS A 26 6.80 -25.45 1.79
C LYS A 26 5.46 -25.41 1.05
N ILE A 27 5.09 -24.27 0.48
CA ILE A 27 3.89 -24.16 -0.34
C ILE A 27 4.10 -24.79 -1.71
N ASN A 28 3.02 -25.28 -2.30
CA ASN A 28 3.06 -25.91 -3.62
C ASN A 28 3.16 -24.86 -4.74
N ASN A 29 2.67 -23.64 -4.50
CA ASN A 29 2.63 -22.57 -5.49
C ASN A 29 3.47 -21.36 -5.07
N ALA A 30 4.80 -21.48 -5.12
CA ALA A 30 5.72 -20.37 -4.81
C ALA A 30 5.48 -19.13 -5.68
N ASN A 31 5.08 -19.32 -6.95
CA ASN A 31 4.77 -18.22 -7.86
C ASN A 31 3.59 -17.38 -7.37
N ALA A 32 2.56 -18.02 -6.79
CA ALA A 32 1.42 -17.31 -6.20
C ALA A 32 1.86 -16.35 -5.09
N LEU A 33 2.82 -16.77 -4.27
CA LEU A 33 3.38 -15.94 -3.21
C LEU A 33 4.19 -14.77 -3.80
N GLN A 34 5.01 -15.02 -4.82
CA GLN A 34 5.77 -13.96 -5.50
C GLN A 34 4.84 -12.92 -6.13
N GLU A 35 3.84 -13.35 -6.92
CA GLU A 35 2.85 -12.46 -7.54
C GLU A 35 2.10 -11.63 -6.50
N PHE A 36 1.77 -12.24 -5.35
CA PHE A 36 1.13 -11.53 -4.24
C PHE A 36 1.97 -10.34 -3.76
N PHE A 37 3.27 -10.53 -3.51
CA PHE A 37 4.15 -9.45 -3.08
C PHE A 37 4.43 -8.46 -4.21
N GLU A 38 4.65 -8.93 -5.43
CA GLU A 38 4.91 -8.08 -6.58
C GLU A 38 3.77 -7.09 -6.82
N TRP A 39 2.52 -7.55 -6.82
CA TRP A 39 1.37 -6.67 -7.03
C TRP A 39 1.21 -5.64 -5.92
N HIS A 40 1.48 -6.01 -4.66
CA HIS A 40 1.52 -5.04 -3.56
C HIS A 40 2.58 -3.96 -3.82
N LEU A 41 3.80 -4.37 -4.17
CA LEU A 41 4.91 -3.45 -4.42
C LEU A 41 4.64 -2.53 -5.61
N GLN A 42 3.98 -3.03 -6.66
CA GLN A 42 3.57 -2.23 -7.80
C GLN A 42 2.58 -1.14 -7.40
N VAL A 43 1.54 -1.45 -6.63
CA VAL A 43 0.56 -0.44 -6.17
C VAL A 43 1.21 0.55 -5.21
N ILE A 44 2.00 0.06 -4.25
CA ILE A 44 2.69 0.92 -3.27
C ILE A 44 3.66 1.86 -3.97
N SER A 45 4.42 1.37 -4.95
CA SER A 45 5.39 2.20 -5.68
C SER A 45 4.72 3.31 -6.47
N GLU A 46 3.56 3.05 -7.09
CA GLU A 46 2.77 4.08 -7.76
C GLU A 46 2.37 5.18 -6.77
N VAL A 47 1.78 4.81 -5.63
CA VAL A 47 1.33 5.79 -4.63
C VAL A 47 2.50 6.55 -4.01
N VAL A 48 3.61 5.88 -3.70
CA VAL A 48 4.82 6.54 -3.18
C VAL A 48 5.35 7.55 -4.20
N LYS A 49 5.48 7.17 -5.46
CA LYS A 49 5.97 8.04 -6.53
C LYS A 49 5.12 9.31 -6.65
N GLU A 50 3.79 9.18 -6.61
CA GLU A 50 2.92 10.35 -6.76
C GLU A 50 2.94 11.26 -5.54
N ILE A 51 3.10 10.71 -4.33
CA ILE A 51 3.32 11.55 -3.16
C ILE A 51 4.68 12.27 -3.25
N GLU A 52 5.75 11.60 -3.71
CA GLU A 52 7.06 12.25 -3.92
C GLU A 52 7.01 13.36 -4.95
N ASN A 53 6.26 13.18 -6.03
CA ASN A 53 6.03 14.20 -7.03
C ASN A 53 5.24 15.37 -6.45
N THR A 54 4.18 15.09 -5.68
CA THR A 54 3.34 16.10 -5.02
C THR A 54 4.14 16.93 -4.01
N LYS A 55 5.05 16.32 -3.25
CA LYS A 55 5.90 17.03 -2.26
C LYS A 55 6.84 18.07 -2.85
N LYS A 56 7.15 17.98 -4.15
CA LYS A 56 8.04 18.92 -4.84
C LYS A 56 7.31 20.19 -5.29
N VAL A 57 5.98 20.18 -5.25
CA VAL A 57 5.14 21.28 -5.73
C VAL A 57 5.07 22.38 -4.68
N ASN A 58 5.32 23.61 -5.09
CA ASN A 58 5.03 24.76 -4.24
C ASN A 58 3.56 25.17 -4.36
N PHE A 59 2.73 24.80 -3.37
CA PHE A 59 1.32 25.18 -3.36
C PHE A 59 1.04 26.67 -3.12
N GLU A 60 2.05 27.45 -2.71
CA GLU A 60 1.93 28.92 -2.63
C GLU A 60 2.06 29.57 -4.02
N ASP A 61 2.72 28.89 -4.97
CA ASP A 61 2.76 29.28 -6.37
C ASP A 61 1.51 28.74 -7.09
N LYS A 62 0.53 29.63 -7.26
CA LYS A 62 -0.75 29.29 -7.88
C LYS A 62 -0.58 28.71 -9.30
N PRO A 63 0.14 29.36 -10.24
CA PRO A 63 0.44 28.77 -11.55
C PRO A 63 1.06 27.37 -11.50
N GLU A 64 2.07 27.15 -10.65
CA GLU A 64 2.72 25.84 -10.52
C GLU A 64 1.73 24.76 -10.03
N SER A 65 0.96 25.09 -8.99
CA SER A 65 -0.01 24.19 -8.38
C SER A 65 -1.14 23.79 -9.34
N GLU A 66 -1.60 24.70 -10.19
CA GLU A 66 -2.62 24.44 -11.20
C GLU A 66 -2.10 23.51 -12.31
N VAL A 67 -0.86 23.71 -12.76
CA VAL A 67 -0.21 22.83 -13.75
C VAL A 67 -0.08 21.41 -13.20
N TRP A 68 0.41 21.27 -11.96
CA TRP A 68 0.48 19.98 -11.29
C TRP A 68 -0.91 19.30 -11.21
N ALA A 69 -1.93 20.04 -10.76
CA ALA A 69 -3.26 19.49 -10.56
C ALA A 69 -3.88 18.99 -11.88
N LYS A 70 -3.74 19.74 -12.98
CA LYS A 70 -4.17 19.30 -14.31
C LYS A 70 -3.48 18.01 -14.74
N ASN A 71 -2.15 17.98 -14.69
CA ASN A 71 -1.36 16.82 -15.09
C ASN A 71 -1.69 15.56 -14.25
N PHE A 72 -1.93 15.73 -12.94
CA PHE A 72 -2.35 14.65 -12.06
C PHE A 72 -3.72 14.10 -12.46
N LEU A 73 -4.70 14.98 -12.68
CA LEU A 73 -6.08 14.60 -12.98
C LEU A 73 -6.22 13.94 -14.35
N GLU A 74 -5.43 14.37 -15.35
CA GLU A 74 -5.41 13.77 -16.69
C GLU A 74 -5.17 12.26 -16.67
N ASN A 75 -4.29 11.79 -15.78
CA ASN A 75 -3.87 10.39 -15.71
C ASN A 75 -4.49 9.63 -14.53
N TYR A 76 -5.25 10.31 -13.67
CA TYR A 76 -5.79 9.72 -12.44
C TYR A 76 -6.67 8.51 -12.72
N ASP A 77 -7.59 8.63 -13.67
CA ASP A 77 -8.60 7.60 -13.98
C ASP A 77 -7.97 6.29 -14.46
N GLU A 78 -6.93 6.36 -15.27
CA GLU A 78 -6.19 5.18 -15.72
C GLU A 78 -5.45 4.52 -14.55
N LYS A 79 -4.71 5.33 -13.77
CA LYS A 79 -3.92 4.86 -12.63
C LYS A 79 -4.79 4.21 -11.56
N ILE A 80 -5.91 4.84 -11.19
CA ILE A 80 -6.83 4.30 -10.19
C ILE A 80 -7.50 3.01 -10.67
N ARG A 81 -7.87 2.90 -11.96
CA ARG A 81 -8.42 1.66 -12.52
C ARG A 81 -7.40 0.53 -12.48
N ASN A 82 -6.16 0.81 -12.85
CA ASN A 82 -5.07 -0.18 -12.78
C ASN A 82 -4.82 -0.65 -11.34
N MET A 83 -4.72 0.29 -10.39
CA MET A 83 -4.54 -0.07 -8.97
C MET A 83 -5.71 -0.86 -8.41
N ARG A 84 -6.96 -0.52 -8.76
CA ARG A 84 -8.14 -1.29 -8.35
C ARG A 84 -8.14 -2.71 -8.94
N LYS A 85 -7.76 -2.87 -10.20
CA LYS A 85 -7.60 -4.19 -10.82
C LYS A 85 -6.58 -5.02 -10.05
N LYS A 86 -5.40 -4.47 -9.75
CA LYS A 86 -4.39 -5.15 -8.93
C LYS A 86 -4.86 -5.45 -7.52
N SER A 87 -5.59 -4.53 -6.88
CA SER A 87 -6.19 -4.76 -5.56
C SER A 87 -7.11 -5.97 -5.56
N ASN A 88 -7.94 -6.14 -6.60
CA ASN A 88 -8.81 -7.31 -6.71
C ASN A 88 -8.00 -8.60 -6.89
N GLN A 89 -6.97 -8.57 -7.75
CA GLN A 89 -6.08 -9.71 -7.94
C GLN A 89 -5.35 -10.10 -6.64
N ILE A 90 -4.89 -9.10 -5.88
CA ILE A 90 -4.27 -9.32 -4.57
C ILE A 90 -5.28 -9.94 -3.59
N PHE A 91 -6.52 -9.48 -3.59
CA PHE A 91 -7.56 -10.00 -2.70
C PHE A 91 -7.88 -11.47 -3.01
N GLU A 92 -8.02 -11.82 -4.28
CA GLU A 92 -8.20 -13.21 -4.73
C GLU A 92 -7.00 -14.06 -4.30
N ARG A 93 -5.78 -13.58 -4.58
CA ARG A 93 -4.54 -14.26 -4.23
C ARG A 93 -4.36 -14.45 -2.73
N PHE A 94 -4.80 -13.49 -1.92
CA PHE A 94 -4.81 -13.61 -0.47
C PHE A 94 -5.61 -14.82 -0.01
N HIS A 95 -6.79 -15.05 -0.59
CA HIS A 95 -7.64 -16.18 -0.25
C HIS A 95 -7.05 -17.52 -0.67
N GLU A 96 -6.42 -17.57 -1.84
CA GLU A 96 -5.68 -18.76 -2.31
C GLU A 96 -4.52 -19.11 -1.38
N LEU A 97 -3.65 -18.14 -1.09
CA LEU A 97 -2.50 -18.32 -0.20
C LEU A 97 -2.95 -18.69 1.22
N LYS A 98 -4.03 -18.08 1.73
CA LYS A 98 -4.59 -18.44 3.03
C LYS A 98 -5.03 -19.91 3.07
N LYS A 99 -5.61 -20.43 1.99
CA LYS A 99 -5.99 -21.84 1.88
C LYS A 99 -4.76 -22.74 1.85
N GLU A 100 -3.74 -22.39 1.06
CA GLU A 100 -2.47 -23.14 1.04
C GLU A 100 -1.78 -23.13 2.40
N PHE A 101 -1.68 -21.97 3.06
CA PHE A 101 -1.06 -21.85 4.38
C PHE A 101 -1.78 -22.71 5.41
N ASN A 102 -3.11 -22.80 5.38
CA ASN A 102 -3.85 -23.69 6.29
C ASN A 102 -3.58 -25.18 6.02
N ASN A 103 -3.26 -25.56 4.78
CA ASN A 103 -2.89 -26.94 4.44
C ASN A 103 -1.46 -27.26 4.90
N THR A 104 -0.54 -26.31 4.74
CA THR A 104 0.88 -26.47 5.12
C THR A 104 1.11 -26.29 6.62
N ILE A 105 0.32 -25.43 7.26
CA ILE A 105 0.42 -25.05 8.67
C ILE A 105 -0.95 -25.34 9.34
N PRO A 106 -1.26 -26.61 9.67
CA PRO A 106 -2.47 -26.95 10.40
C PRO A 106 -2.47 -26.32 11.81
N LYS A 107 -3.61 -26.37 12.51
CA LYS A 107 -3.83 -25.66 13.78
C LYS A 107 -2.82 -26.02 14.87
N GLU A 108 -2.31 -27.25 14.83
CA GLU A 108 -1.37 -27.82 15.80
C GLU A 108 0.09 -27.45 15.49
N HIS A 109 0.36 -26.88 14.32
CA HIS A 109 1.72 -26.52 13.88
C HIS A 109 2.25 -25.30 14.65
N GLU A 110 3.54 -25.29 15.00
CA GLU A 110 4.18 -24.21 15.77
C GLU A 110 4.00 -22.80 15.16
N TYR A 111 4.05 -22.69 13.83
CA TYR A 111 3.82 -21.46 13.09
C TYR A 111 2.35 -21.06 12.90
N TYR A 112 1.35 -21.82 13.35
CA TYR A 112 -0.07 -21.51 13.10
C TYR A 112 -0.47 -20.13 13.61
N LYS A 113 -0.14 -19.85 14.88
CA LYS A 113 -0.43 -18.55 15.50
C LYS A 113 0.30 -17.41 14.76
N LYS A 114 1.57 -17.61 14.45
CA LYS A 114 2.40 -16.63 13.72
C LYS A 114 1.86 -16.34 12.32
N SER A 115 1.42 -17.38 11.60
CA SER A 115 0.79 -17.26 10.28
C SER A 115 -0.47 -16.41 10.35
N ASN A 116 -1.36 -16.67 11.31
CA ASN A 116 -2.57 -15.87 11.51
C ASN A 116 -2.25 -14.39 11.81
N GLU A 117 -1.31 -14.13 12.71
CA GLU A 117 -0.87 -12.77 13.06
C GLU A 117 -0.32 -12.03 11.82
N ILE A 118 0.54 -12.69 11.04
CA ILE A 118 1.11 -12.13 9.80
C ILE A 118 0.03 -11.91 8.73
N MET A 119 -0.96 -12.80 8.60
CA MET A 119 -2.03 -12.62 7.61
C MET A 119 -3.03 -11.52 8.01
N GLN A 120 -3.25 -11.30 9.32
CA GLN A 120 -4.07 -10.19 9.81
C GLN A 120 -3.50 -8.82 9.44
N VAL A 121 -2.18 -8.72 9.35
CA VAL A 121 -1.51 -7.49 8.94
C VAL A 121 -1.91 -7.06 7.52
N PHE A 122 -2.08 -8.01 6.60
CA PHE A 122 -2.58 -7.71 5.26
C PHE A 122 -4.07 -7.37 5.23
N LEU A 123 -4.84 -7.76 6.25
CA LEU A 123 -6.29 -7.52 6.40
C LEU A 123 -6.67 -6.36 7.33
N ASN A 124 -5.69 -5.62 7.84
CA ASN A 124 -5.83 -4.75 9.01
C ASN A 124 -7.14 -3.91 9.03
N ASN A 125 -7.97 -4.07 10.07
CA ASN A 125 -9.21 -3.33 10.35
C ASN A 125 -10.26 -3.36 9.22
N GLN A 126 -10.60 -4.56 8.72
CA GLN A 126 -11.68 -4.82 7.73
C GLN A 126 -11.37 -4.42 6.28
N GLU A 127 -10.23 -3.79 6.01
CA GLU A 127 -9.78 -3.45 4.66
C GLU A 127 -8.40 -4.06 4.37
N LEU A 128 -8.27 -4.62 3.16
CA LEU A 128 -6.99 -5.09 2.64
C LEU A 128 -6.00 -3.91 2.64
N LEU A 129 -4.77 -4.14 3.07
CA LEU A 129 -3.70 -3.14 3.12
C LEU A 129 -3.62 -2.30 1.84
N VAL A 130 -3.66 -2.95 0.68
CA VAL A 130 -3.61 -2.28 -0.63
C VAL A 130 -4.81 -1.33 -0.84
N GLY A 131 -5.98 -1.62 -0.27
CA GLY A 131 -7.14 -0.73 -0.28
C GLY A 131 -6.86 0.59 0.45
N LYS A 132 -6.20 0.54 1.61
CA LYS A 132 -5.80 1.74 2.36
C LYS A 132 -4.75 2.58 1.63
N ILE A 133 -3.86 1.91 0.91
CA ILE A 133 -2.85 2.56 0.07
C ILE A 133 -3.53 3.29 -1.10
N ILE A 134 -4.49 2.63 -1.75
CA ILE A 134 -5.32 3.24 -2.80
C ILE A 134 -6.14 4.41 -2.25
N PHE A 135 -6.65 4.31 -1.02
CA PHE A 135 -7.33 5.41 -0.37
C PHE A 135 -6.40 6.63 -0.21
N SER A 136 -5.13 6.42 0.15
CA SER A 136 -4.15 7.51 0.25
C SER A 136 -3.91 8.21 -1.10
N TYR A 137 -3.95 7.47 -2.21
CA TYR A 137 -3.88 8.05 -3.55
C TYR A 137 -5.12 8.90 -3.90
N ARG A 138 -6.31 8.48 -3.46
CA ARG A 138 -7.57 9.23 -3.64
C ARG A 138 -7.54 10.57 -2.91
N GLU A 139 -6.83 10.67 -1.79
CA GLU A 139 -6.68 11.95 -1.10
C GLU A 139 -5.96 12.98 -1.98
N THR A 140 -4.89 12.58 -2.70
CA THR A 140 -4.20 13.45 -3.66
C THR A 140 -5.14 13.95 -4.77
N TRP A 141 -6.11 13.13 -5.17
CA TRP A 141 -7.16 13.54 -6.11
C TRP A 141 -8.09 14.61 -5.54
N PHE A 142 -8.49 14.50 -4.26
CA PHE A 142 -9.27 15.57 -3.63
C PHE A 142 -8.52 16.90 -3.61
N LEU A 143 -7.21 16.87 -3.32
CA LEU A 143 -6.36 18.07 -3.37
C LEU A 143 -6.32 18.67 -4.78
N ALA A 144 -6.06 17.87 -5.80
CA ALA A 144 -5.98 18.35 -7.17
C ALA A 144 -7.29 19.00 -7.65
N ASN A 145 -8.45 18.40 -7.37
CA ASN A 145 -9.74 19.01 -7.72
C ASN A 145 -10.00 20.31 -6.96
N GLN A 146 -9.62 20.40 -5.69
CA GLN A 146 -9.78 21.65 -4.93
C GLN A 146 -8.97 22.81 -5.51
N ILE A 147 -7.77 22.54 -6.05
CA ILE A 147 -6.94 23.55 -6.72
C ILE A 147 -7.60 24.05 -8.02
N ILE A 148 -8.26 23.16 -8.78
CA ILE A 148 -8.89 23.51 -10.05
C ILE A 148 -10.25 24.19 -9.86
N ASP A 149 -11.09 23.69 -8.95
CA ASP A 149 -12.50 24.09 -8.84
C ASP A 149 -12.77 25.16 -7.77
N SER A 150 -11.78 25.56 -6.96
CA SER A 150 -12.00 26.51 -5.87
C SER A 150 -10.89 27.55 -5.71
N ASN A 151 -11.26 28.74 -5.21
CA ASN A 151 -10.30 29.70 -4.64
C ASN A 151 -9.79 29.15 -3.30
N PHE A 152 -8.85 28.23 -3.41
CA PHE A 152 -8.28 27.43 -2.35
C PHE A 152 -7.71 28.29 -1.21
N LYS A 153 -8.07 28.01 0.05
CA LYS A 153 -7.55 28.71 1.24
C LYS A 153 -6.40 27.92 1.85
N LEU A 154 -5.19 28.51 1.87
CA LEU A 154 -3.93 27.90 2.32
C LEU A 154 -3.98 27.20 3.71
N GLY A 155 -4.83 27.64 4.64
CA GLY A 155 -4.91 27.08 5.99
C GLY A 155 -5.36 25.61 6.08
N SER A 156 -6.12 25.11 5.10
CA SER A 156 -6.50 23.69 5.04
C SER A 156 -5.39 22.77 4.52
N ILE A 157 -4.42 23.31 3.76
CA ILE A 157 -3.30 22.56 3.18
C ILE A 157 -2.38 22.03 4.26
N LYS A 158 -2.04 22.83 5.27
CA LYS A 158 -1.03 22.46 6.26
C LYS A 158 -1.42 21.23 7.08
N ASN A 159 -2.69 21.14 7.48
CA ASN A 159 -3.21 19.97 8.18
C ASN A 159 -3.24 18.73 7.28
N TYR A 160 -3.59 18.92 6.01
CA TYR A 160 -3.58 17.88 4.99
C TYR A 160 -2.16 17.38 4.69
N GLN A 161 -1.20 18.28 4.57
CA GLN A 161 0.21 17.99 4.32
C GLN A 161 0.85 17.19 5.47
N ASN A 162 0.58 17.57 6.72
CA ASN A 162 1.01 16.82 7.90
C ASN A 162 0.47 15.38 7.89
N TRP A 163 -0.81 15.20 7.50
CA TRP A 163 -1.42 13.88 7.39
C TRP A 163 -0.80 13.03 6.26
N VAL A 164 -0.57 13.64 5.08
CA VAL A 164 0.12 13.00 3.95
C VAL A 164 1.53 12.60 4.34
N GLU A 165 2.28 13.45 5.03
CA GLU A 165 3.66 13.19 5.44
C GLU A 165 3.77 12.00 6.41
N ALA A 166 2.88 11.92 7.40
CA ALA A 166 2.85 10.81 8.35
C ALA A 166 2.49 9.47 7.68
N ASN A 167 1.44 9.45 6.84
CA ASN A 167 1.06 8.23 6.10
C ASN A 167 2.11 7.81 5.08
N PHE A 168 2.77 8.77 4.47
CA PHE A 168 3.84 8.52 3.51
C PHE A 168 5.09 7.93 4.14
N SER A 169 5.49 8.40 5.33
CA SER A 169 6.59 7.79 6.08
C SER A 169 6.30 6.31 6.39
N ASN A 170 5.07 6.00 6.80
CA ASN A 170 4.66 4.62 7.04
C ASN A 170 4.59 3.81 5.75
N LEU A 171 4.07 4.38 4.65
CA LEU A 171 4.02 3.72 3.34
C LEU A 171 5.42 3.32 2.84
N LYS A 172 6.43 4.17 3.06
CA LYS A 172 7.83 3.84 2.73
C LYS A 172 8.35 2.65 3.52
N LYS A 173 8.10 2.62 4.84
CA LYS A 173 8.49 1.48 5.68
C LYS A 173 7.79 0.19 5.24
N VAL A 174 6.50 0.29 4.90
CA VAL A 174 5.72 -0.82 4.36
C VAL A 174 6.32 -1.33 3.05
N LYS A 175 6.67 -0.42 2.14
CA LYS A 175 7.37 -0.76 0.89
C LYS A 175 8.66 -1.53 1.18
N GLN A 176 9.53 -0.98 2.02
CA GLN A 176 10.82 -1.58 2.38
C GLN A 176 10.66 -2.97 2.99
N ALA A 177 9.71 -3.14 3.91
CA ALA A 177 9.45 -4.44 4.52
C ALA A 177 8.96 -5.47 3.50
N LEU A 178 8.09 -5.07 2.56
CA LEU A 178 7.62 -5.96 1.49
C LEU A 178 8.72 -6.27 0.47
N GLU A 179 9.57 -5.31 0.12
CA GLU A 179 10.75 -5.53 -0.73
C GLU A 179 11.73 -6.50 -0.06
N TYR A 180 11.97 -6.36 1.24
CA TYR A 180 12.80 -7.28 1.99
C TYR A 180 12.21 -8.71 1.94
N ILE A 181 10.91 -8.86 2.20
CA ILE A 181 10.25 -10.17 2.14
C ILE A 181 10.30 -10.76 0.72
N GLU A 182 10.02 -9.96 -0.30
CA GLU A 182 10.06 -10.37 -1.71
C GLU A 182 11.46 -10.87 -2.08
N ASN A 183 12.51 -10.14 -1.71
CA ASN A 183 13.89 -10.57 -1.93
C ASN A 183 14.23 -11.88 -1.19
N GLU A 184 13.67 -12.12 0.00
CA GLU A 184 13.90 -13.36 0.76
C GLU A 184 13.18 -14.59 0.18
N ILE A 185 12.06 -14.40 -0.53
CA ILE A 185 11.33 -15.49 -1.20
C ILE A 185 11.81 -15.75 -2.63
N SER A 186 12.48 -14.76 -3.25
CA SER A 186 13.03 -14.86 -4.61
C SER A 186 14.46 -15.44 -4.65
N LYS A 187 15.08 -15.69 -3.48
CA LYS A 187 16.36 -16.40 -3.31
C LYS A 187 16.17 -17.92 -3.23
#